data_AF-A0A2U1LFW3-F1
#
_entry.id   AF-A0A2U1LFW3-F1
#
_cell.length_a   1.000
_cell.length_b   1.000
_cell.length_c   1.000
_cell.angle_alpha   90.00
_cell.angle_beta   90.00
_cell.angle_gamma   90.00
#
_symmetry.space_group_name_H-M   'P 1'
#
loop_
_entity.id
_entity.type
_entity.pdbx_description
1 polymer ?
#
loop_
_entity_poly.entity_id
_entity_poly.type
_entity_poly.pdbx_seq_one_letter_code
_entity_poly.pdbx_strand_id
1 'polypeptide(L)'
;MAPAADPRLLSAQAVGKTFVQHYYDILHKSPGLLYHFYKDTSQLGRAEDDGSFSVTTTRDAINAKIRSLNYGDFKFEIKSFDAQTSLNYAVILLVIGCMTGKDNIVRDFSQSFFLAPQEGGYFVLNDMFRYTDNVTCGQEPKVVATPVNSVPEQSALLTKESQTQIFASKFHQVSDESLDLEEHPGGEAVLIEATRKEAEEFEDATYGTNARNYIERFKALMSSKSSLGLFR
;
A
#
# COMPACT_ATOMS: atom_id res chain seq x y z
N MET A 1 27.43 -6.21 -30.76
CA MET A 1 26.85 -6.12 -29.40
C MET A 1 25.36 -5.91 -29.59
N ALA A 2 24.50 -6.86 -29.19
CA ALA A 2 23.06 -6.68 -29.33
C ALA A 2 22.59 -5.52 -28.42
N PRO A 3 21.62 -4.70 -28.84
CA PRO A 3 21.07 -3.66 -27.96
C PRO A 3 20.46 -4.33 -26.73
N ALA A 4 20.77 -3.80 -25.54
CA ALA A 4 20.14 -4.26 -24.32
C ALA A 4 18.62 -4.10 -24.44
N ALA A 5 17.86 -5.15 -24.10
CA ALA A 5 16.42 -5.11 -24.15
C ALA A 5 15.89 -3.98 -23.24
N ASP A 6 14.97 -3.17 -23.75
CA ASP A 6 14.34 -2.10 -22.96
C ASP A 6 13.49 -2.73 -21.85
N PRO A 7 13.84 -2.54 -20.55
CA PRO A 7 13.14 -3.16 -19.44
C PRO A 7 11.67 -2.72 -19.34
N ARG A 8 11.28 -1.59 -19.96
CA ARG A 8 9.88 -1.13 -20.06
C ARG A 8 9.01 -2.02 -20.95
N LEU A 9 9.62 -2.86 -21.76
CA LEU A 9 8.92 -3.83 -22.63
C LEU A 9 8.69 -5.18 -21.94
N LEU A 10 9.21 -5.36 -20.72
CA LEU A 10 8.96 -6.56 -19.93
C LEU A 10 7.58 -6.48 -19.26
N SER A 11 6.91 -7.63 -19.14
CA SER A 11 5.68 -7.69 -18.36
C SER A 11 5.97 -7.47 -16.87
N ALA A 12 5.00 -6.90 -16.14
CA ALA A 12 5.10 -6.73 -14.69
C ALA A 12 5.46 -8.03 -13.96
N GLN A 13 4.93 -9.17 -14.42
CA GLN A 13 5.25 -10.49 -13.87
C GLN A 13 6.72 -10.88 -14.10
N ALA A 14 7.29 -10.62 -15.28
CA ALA A 14 8.70 -10.92 -15.54
C ALA A 14 9.64 -10.02 -14.71
N VAL A 15 9.31 -8.73 -14.61
CA VAL A 15 10.03 -7.76 -13.76
C VAL A 15 9.93 -8.19 -12.29
N GLY A 16 8.73 -8.51 -11.82
CA GLY A 16 8.46 -8.88 -10.44
C GLY A 16 9.19 -10.15 -10.02
N LYS A 17 9.14 -11.20 -10.84
CA LYS A 17 9.89 -12.44 -10.62
C LYS A 17 11.38 -12.19 -10.43
N THR A 18 11.97 -11.42 -11.35
CA THR A 18 13.41 -11.11 -11.33
C THR A 18 13.76 -10.27 -10.10
N PHE A 19 12.94 -9.27 -9.79
CA PHE A 19 13.12 -8.41 -8.62
C PHE A 19 13.06 -9.21 -7.32
N VAL A 20 12.02 -10.02 -7.10
CA VAL A 20 11.86 -10.83 -5.89
C VAL A 20 13.05 -11.76 -5.71
N GLN A 21 13.45 -12.49 -6.76
CA GLN A 21 14.62 -13.37 -6.70
C GLN A 21 15.89 -12.62 -6.28
N HIS A 22 16.16 -11.47 -6.90
CA HIS A 22 17.38 -10.72 -6.64
C HIS A 22 17.37 -10.01 -5.28
N TYR A 23 16.24 -9.39 -4.92
CA TYR A 23 16.07 -8.66 -3.68
C TYR A 23 16.26 -9.56 -2.47
N TYR A 24 15.59 -10.71 -2.42
CA TYR A 24 15.70 -11.64 -1.30
C TYR A 24 17.02 -12.43 -1.29
N ASP A 25 17.66 -12.63 -2.45
CA ASP A 25 19.02 -13.20 -2.50
C ASP A 25 20.05 -12.24 -1.88
N ILE A 26 19.99 -10.95 -2.22
CA ILE A 26 20.84 -9.93 -1.61
C ILE A 26 20.50 -9.76 -0.13
N LEU A 27 19.22 -9.74 0.24
CA LEU A 27 18.80 -9.65 1.64
C LEU A 27 19.43 -10.75 2.49
N HIS A 28 19.50 -11.97 1.96
CA HIS A 28 20.06 -13.12 2.65
C HIS A 28 21.60 -13.13 2.65
N LYS A 29 22.24 -12.93 1.48
CA LYS A 29 23.69 -13.10 1.32
C LYS A 29 24.49 -11.87 1.69
N SER A 30 23.93 -10.68 1.50
CA SER A 30 24.64 -9.40 1.59
C SER A 30 23.67 -8.25 1.92
N PRO A 31 22.98 -8.28 3.08
CA PRO A 31 21.97 -7.28 3.44
C PRO A 31 22.53 -5.84 3.46
N GLY A 32 23.83 -5.68 3.70
CA GLY A 32 24.52 -4.40 3.63
C GLY A 32 24.59 -3.76 2.24
N LEU A 33 24.21 -4.48 1.17
CA LEU A 33 24.11 -3.97 -0.21
C LEU A 33 22.66 -3.68 -0.64
N LEU A 34 21.67 -4.04 0.17
CA LEU A 34 20.26 -3.92 -0.18
C LEU A 34 19.83 -2.48 -0.46
N TYR A 35 20.47 -1.50 0.19
CA TYR A 35 20.19 -0.08 -0.02
C TYR A 35 20.47 0.40 -1.45
N HIS A 36 21.20 -0.37 -2.27
CA HIS A 36 21.43 -0.06 -3.69
C HIS A 36 20.17 -0.18 -4.58
N PHE A 37 19.12 -0.85 -4.11
CA PHE A 37 17.83 -0.85 -4.78
C PHE A 37 17.08 0.49 -4.66
N TYR A 38 17.54 1.39 -3.80
CA TYR A 38 16.82 2.61 -3.43
C TYR A 38 17.57 3.87 -3.88
N LYS A 39 16.82 4.97 -3.99
CA LYS A 39 17.30 6.33 -4.27
C LYS A 39 16.92 7.27 -3.13
N ASP A 40 17.37 8.51 -3.21
CA ASP A 40 17.04 9.49 -2.18
C ASP A 40 15.55 9.83 -2.08
N THR A 41 14.83 9.67 -3.20
CA THR A 41 13.38 9.84 -3.27
C THR A 41 12.59 8.63 -2.77
N SER A 42 13.27 7.53 -2.42
CA SER A 42 12.62 6.29 -1.98
C SER A 42 12.08 6.40 -0.55
N GLN A 43 11.10 5.56 -0.24
CA GLN A 43 10.45 5.47 1.06
C GLN A 43 10.43 4.01 1.54
N LEU A 44 11.03 3.79 2.71
CA LEU A 44 11.09 2.50 3.40
C LEU A 44 10.17 2.53 4.62
N GLY A 45 9.03 1.86 4.49
CA GLY A 45 8.01 1.73 5.52
C GLY A 45 8.20 0.46 6.35
N ARG A 46 8.29 0.58 7.67
CA ARG A 46 8.47 -0.55 8.60
C ARG A 46 7.50 -0.41 9.78
N ALA A 47 6.99 -1.54 10.25
CA ALA A 47 6.32 -1.61 11.55
C ALA A 47 7.38 -1.55 12.67
N GLU A 48 7.16 -0.70 13.65
CA GLU A 48 8.00 -0.58 14.85
C GLU A 48 7.42 -1.43 16.00
N ASP A 49 8.22 -1.66 17.04
CA ASP A 49 7.85 -2.50 18.19
C ASP A 49 6.67 -1.92 18.99
N ASP A 50 6.43 -0.61 18.91
CA ASP A 50 5.28 0.06 19.52
C ASP A 50 3.99 -0.04 18.69
N GLY A 51 4.04 -0.77 17.56
CA GLY A 51 2.94 -0.95 16.62
C GLY A 51 2.74 0.23 15.65
N SER A 52 3.52 1.30 15.78
CA SER A 52 3.49 2.41 14.83
C SER A 52 4.13 2.01 13.49
N PHE A 53 3.86 2.82 12.46
CA PHE A 53 4.45 2.64 11.14
C PHE A 53 5.40 3.80 10.86
N SER A 54 6.69 3.51 10.78
CA SER A 54 7.70 4.50 10.44
C SER A 54 7.96 4.51 8.94
N VAL A 55 8.30 5.69 8.42
CA VAL A 55 8.76 5.86 7.04
C VAL A 55 10.15 6.48 7.09
N THR A 56 11.12 5.77 6.52
CA THR A 56 12.50 6.25 6.36
C THR A 56 12.74 6.65 4.91
N THR A 57 13.31 7.83 4.68
CA THR A 57 13.61 8.36 3.34
C THR A 57 15.09 8.68 3.21
N THR A 58 15.56 8.98 2.00
CA THR A 58 16.99 9.11 1.64
C THR A 58 17.74 7.78 1.63
N ARG A 59 18.67 7.61 0.69
CA ARG A 59 19.37 6.34 0.54
C ARG A 59 20.23 6.01 1.76
N ASP A 60 20.83 7.02 2.37
CA ASP A 60 21.72 6.84 3.53
C ASP A 60 20.96 6.47 4.79
N ALA A 61 19.83 7.11 5.08
CA ALA A 61 19.02 6.72 6.23
C ALA A 61 18.35 5.35 6.02
N ILE A 62 17.96 5.01 4.78
CA ILE A 62 17.50 3.66 4.42
C ILE A 62 18.59 2.62 4.70
N ASN A 63 19.84 2.87 4.31
CA ASN A 63 20.97 1.99 4.64
C ASN A 63 21.15 1.84 6.16
N ALA A 64 21.08 2.92 6.92
CA ALA A 64 21.15 2.87 8.38
C ALA A 64 20.01 2.03 8.99
N LYS A 65 18.77 2.22 8.53
CA LYS A 65 17.61 1.44 8.98
C LYS A 65 17.72 -0.03 8.62
N ILE A 66 18.14 -0.37 7.39
CA ILE A 66 18.37 -1.77 6.98
C ILE A 66 19.39 -2.45 7.90
N ARG A 67 20.47 -1.74 8.28
CA ARG A 67 21.47 -2.27 9.22
C ARG A 67 20.90 -2.47 10.61
N SER A 68 20.05 -1.55 11.12
CA SER A 68 19.46 -1.70 12.45
C SER A 68 18.45 -2.86 12.55
N LEU A 69 17.85 -3.27 11.42
CA LEU A 69 16.89 -4.38 11.37
C LEU A 69 17.56 -5.75 11.46
N ASN A 70 18.89 -5.84 11.33
CA ASN A 70 19.66 -7.08 11.45
C ASN A 70 19.11 -8.23 10.59
N TYR A 71 18.74 -7.95 9.33
CA TYR A 71 18.15 -8.97 8.44
C TYR A 71 19.01 -10.22 8.23
N GLY A 72 20.32 -10.16 8.46
CA GLY A 72 21.20 -11.33 8.41
C GLY A 72 20.91 -12.39 9.48
N ASP A 73 20.12 -12.05 10.51
CA ASP A 73 19.72 -12.97 11.58
C ASP A 73 18.42 -13.73 11.25
N PHE A 74 17.80 -13.42 10.11
CA PHE A 74 16.54 -14.01 9.68
C PHE A 74 16.70 -14.79 8.37
N LYS A 75 16.04 -15.94 8.30
CA LYS A 75 15.83 -16.66 7.03
C LYS A 75 14.49 -16.24 6.44
N PHE A 76 14.49 -15.76 5.20
CA PHE A 76 13.27 -15.37 4.48
C PHE A 76 12.86 -16.48 3.52
N GLU A 77 11.58 -16.83 3.50
CA GLU A 77 10.98 -17.79 2.58
C GLU A 77 9.77 -17.15 1.90
N ILE A 78 9.83 -17.03 0.57
CA ILE A 78 8.77 -16.42 -0.22
C ILE A 78 7.74 -17.47 -0.58
N LYS A 79 6.48 -17.25 -0.18
CA LYS A 79 5.35 -18.15 -0.43
C LYS A 79 4.71 -17.83 -1.78
N SER A 80 4.45 -16.55 -2.04
CA SER A 80 3.89 -16.08 -3.29
C SER A 80 4.26 -14.62 -3.53
N PHE A 81 4.11 -14.18 -4.78
CA PHE A 81 4.09 -12.78 -5.12
C PHE A 81 3.15 -12.56 -6.30
N ASP A 82 2.60 -11.35 -6.37
CA ASP A 82 1.79 -10.86 -7.47
C ASP A 82 2.37 -9.54 -7.96
N ALA A 83 2.30 -9.30 -9.26
CA ALA A 83 2.82 -8.09 -9.88
C ALA A 83 1.84 -7.51 -10.91
N GLN A 84 1.68 -6.20 -10.88
CA GLN A 84 0.83 -5.45 -11.80
C GLN A 84 1.57 -4.24 -12.38
N THR A 85 1.32 -3.96 -13.65
CA THR A 85 1.78 -2.72 -14.28
C THR A 85 1.00 -1.54 -13.70
N SER A 86 1.70 -0.45 -13.43
CA SER A 86 1.14 0.81 -12.96
C SER A 86 1.49 1.96 -13.93
N LEU A 87 1.18 3.19 -13.53
CA LEU A 87 1.40 4.38 -14.35
C LEU A 87 2.87 4.52 -14.74
N ASN A 88 3.14 5.01 -15.95
CA ASN A 88 4.49 5.28 -16.46
C ASN A 88 5.42 4.04 -16.41
N TYR A 89 4.91 2.85 -16.75
CA TYR A 89 5.67 1.59 -16.75
C TYR A 89 6.19 1.15 -15.38
N ALA A 90 5.73 1.79 -14.30
CA ALA A 90 6.01 1.34 -12.94
C ALA A 90 5.39 -0.04 -12.70
N VAL A 91 5.89 -0.75 -11.69
CA VAL A 91 5.38 -2.07 -11.30
C VAL A 91 5.05 -2.06 -9.82
N ILE A 92 3.84 -2.46 -9.48
CA ILE A 92 3.45 -2.74 -8.10
C ILE A 92 3.63 -4.23 -7.86
N LEU A 93 4.25 -4.59 -6.74
CA LEU A 93 4.40 -5.96 -6.29
C LEU A 93 3.80 -6.13 -4.90
N LEU A 94 3.11 -7.24 -4.69
CA LEU A 94 2.74 -7.73 -3.37
C LEU A 94 3.44 -9.06 -3.15
N VAL A 95 4.19 -9.18 -2.07
CA VAL A 95 4.93 -10.39 -1.70
C VAL A 95 4.40 -10.91 -0.37
N ILE A 96 4.08 -12.20 -0.33
CA ILE A 96 3.70 -12.91 0.89
C ILE A 96 4.78 -13.94 1.19
N GLY A 97 5.25 -13.96 2.43
CA GLY A 97 6.29 -14.87 2.86
C GLY A 97 6.26 -15.13 4.35
N CYS A 98 7.27 -15.85 4.83
CA CYS A 98 7.58 -15.94 6.24
C CYS A 98 9.06 -15.68 6.48
N MET A 99 9.37 -15.21 7.69
CA MET A 99 10.73 -15.13 8.18
C MET A 99 10.90 -16.03 9.40
N THR A 100 12.06 -16.62 9.55
CA THR A 100 12.43 -17.43 10.72
C THR A 100 13.63 -16.81 11.40
N GLY A 101 13.48 -16.45 12.68
CA GLY A 101 14.56 -15.96 13.52
C GLY A 101 15.49 -17.08 13.99
N LYS A 102 16.64 -16.73 14.59
CA LYS A 102 17.59 -17.70 15.19
C LYS A 102 16.98 -18.54 16.31
N ASP A 103 15.93 -18.03 16.95
CA ASP A 103 15.11 -18.71 17.95
C ASP A 103 14.13 -19.74 17.37
N ASN A 104 14.12 -19.91 16.03
CA ASN A 104 13.16 -20.72 15.27
C ASN A 104 11.72 -20.20 15.35
N ILE A 105 11.50 -18.96 15.79
CA ILE A 105 10.19 -18.33 15.72
C ILE A 105 9.94 -17.94 14.26
N VAL A 106 8.84 -18.45 13.71
CA VAL A 106 8.38 -18.15 12.35
C VAL A 106 7.32 -17.06 12.41
N ARG A 107 7.47 -16.02 11.59
CA ARG A 107 6.47 -14.96 11.44
C ARG A 107 6.11 -14.80 9.97
N ASP A 108 4.82 -14.77 9.69
CA ASP A 108 4.32 -14.45 8.36
C ASP A 108 4.38 -12.94 8.12
N PHE A 109 4.65 -12.56 6.87
CA PHE A 109 4.73 -11.17 6.46
C PHE A 109 4.08 -10.92 5.11
N SER A 110 3.71 -9.66 4.91
CA SER A 110 3.33 -9.07 3.64
C SER A 110 4.23 -7.88 3.36
N GLN A 111 4.78 -7.83 2.15
CA GLN A 111 5.62 -6.72 1.70
C GLN A 111 5.15 -6.22 0.34
N SER A 112 4.85 -4.93 0.26
CA SER A 112 4.48 -4.25 -0.98
C SER A 112 5.65 -3.42 -1.51
N PHE A 113 5.87 -3.48 -2.81
CA PHE A 113 6.86 -2.66 -3.50
C PHE A 113 6.22 -1.86 -4.62
N PHE A 114 6.65 -0.60 -4.77
CA PHE A 114 6.45 0.18 -5.98
C PHE A 114 7.80 0.37 -6.67
N LEU A 115 7.96 -0.23 -7.85
CA LEU A 115 9.16 -0.11 -8.67
C LEU A 115 8.97 0.98 -9.70
N ALA A 116 9.82 2.00 -9.66
CA ALA A 116 9.84 3.05 -10.65
C ALA A 116 10.92 2.77 -11.71
N PRO A 117 10.63 3.00 -13.00
CA PRO A 117 11.62 2.81 -14.06
C PRO A 117 12.79 3.79 -13.92
N GLN A 118 13.95 3.37 -14.38
CA GLN A 118 15.16 4.17 -14.50
C GLN A 118 15.98 3.73 -15.73
N GLU A 119 17.05 4.45 -16.03
CA GLU A 119 17.99 4.02 -17.08
C GLU A 119 18.48 2.60 -16.81
N GLY A 120 18.23 1.69 -17.76
CA GLY A 120 18.67 0.30 -17.68
C GLY A 120 17.94 -0.59 -16.67
N GLY A 121 16.85 -0.15 -16.02
CA GLY A 121 16.09 -1.03 -15.12
C GLY A 121 15.06 -0.32 -14.25
N TYR A 122 14.96 -0.80 -13.01
CA TYR A 122 14.01 -0.32 -12.01
C TYR A 122 14.73 0.00 -10.69
N PHE A 123 14.17 0.91 -9.91
CA PHE A 123 14.53 1.11 -8.50
C PHE A 123 13.28 1.06 -7.63
N VAL A 124 13.46 0.79 -6.34
CA VAL A 124 12.38 0.74 -5.37
C VAL A 124 12.04 2.16 -4.94
N LEU A 125 10.86 2.65 -5.32
CA LEU A 125 10.34 3.94 -4.87
C LEU A 125 9.65 3.82 -3.51
N ASN A 126 8.82 2.80 -3.34
CA ASN A 126 8.15 2.51 -2.07
C ASN A 126 8.38 1.04 -1.71
N ASP A 127 8.64 0.80 -0.43
CA ASP A 127 8.73 -0.52 0.17
C ASP A 127 7.99 -0.47 1.50
N MET A 128 6.89 -1.21 1.62
CA MET A 128 6.12 -1.30 2.85
C MET A 128 6.13 -2.74 3.35
N PHE A 129 6.61 -2.94 4.57
CA PHE A 129 6.69 -4.27 5.19
C PHE A 129 5.82 -4.33 6.44
N ARG A 130 5.00 -5.38 6.56
CA ARG A 130 4.23 -5.68 7.77
C ARG A 130 4.23 -7.18 8.09
N TYR A 131 4.31 -7.49 9.37
CA TYR A 131 3.99 -8.82 9.85
C TYR A 131 2.47 -9.03 9.87
N THR A 132 2.02 -10.23 9.51
CA THR A 132 0.59 -10.58 9.43
C THR A 132 0.09 -11.35 10.65
N ASP A 133 0.98 -11.76 11.53
CA ASP A 133 0.68 -12.35 12.85
C ASP A 133 -0.02 -11.35 13.80
N ASN A 134 0.20 -10.04 13.62
CA ASN A 134 -0.38 -8.97 14.40
C ASN A 134 -1.83 -8.59 14.02
N VAL A 135 -2.48 -9.33 13.09
CA VAL A 135 -3.85 -9.03 12.66
C VAL A 135 -4.84 -9.90 13.41
N THR A 136 -5.19 -9.51 14.65
CA THR A 136 -6.36 -10.08 15.33
C THR A 136 -7.63 -9.47 14.75
N CYS A 137 -8.51 -10.28 14.16
CA CYS A 137 -9.82 -9.85 13.71
C CYS A 137 -10.63 -9.35 14.92
N GLY A 138 -10.92 -8.04 14.97
CA GLY A 138 -11.70 -7.42 16.05
C GLY A 138 -11.02 -6.30 16.84
N GLN A 139 -9.78 -5.90 16.50
CA GLN A 139 -9.20 -4.65 17.00
C GLN A 139 -9.33 -3.56 15.94
N GLU A 140 -10.00 -2.46 16.29
CA GLU A 140 -10.03 -1.28 15.43
C GLU A 140 -8.62 -0.75 15.18
N PRO A 141 -8.31 -0.24 13.98
CA PRO A 141 -6.99 0.33 13.69
C PRO A 141 -6.69 1.44 14.71
N LYS A 142 -5.69 1.21 15.56
CA LYS A 142 -5.22 2.20 16.52
C LYS A 142 -4.46 3.28 15.77
N VAL A 143 -5.19 4.28 15.26
CA VAL A 143 -4.59 5.51 14.74
C VAL A 143 -3.93 6.21 15.93
N VAL A 144 -2.60 6.15 16.00
CA VAL A 144 -1.83 6.88 17.01
C VAL A 144 -1.88 8.36 16.62
N ALA A 145 -2.87 9.08 17.15
CA ALA A 145 -2.89 10.53 17.12
C ALA A 145 -1.83 11.06 18.10
N THR A 146 -0.94 11.91 17.60
CA THR A 146 -0.01 12.70 18.40
C THR A 146 -0.79 13.78 19.20
N PRO A 147 -0.41 14.09 20.45
CA PRO A 147 -1.28 14.83 21.36
C PRO A 147 -1.20 16.35 21.15
N VAL A 148 -2.36 17.01 21.12
CA VAL A 148 -2.53 18.44 21.45
C VAL A 148 -3.58 18.53 22.58
N ASN A 149 -3.27 19.36 23.57
CA ASN A 149 -3.82 19.38 24.93
C ASN A 149 -5.30 19.81 25.10
N SER A 150 -5.90 19.32 26.21
CA SER A 150 -7.00 19.87 27.07
C SER A 150 -8.44 19.87 26.51
N VAL A 151 -9.56 19.48 27.18
CA VAL A 151 -10.05 19.29 28.58
C VAL A 151 -11.24 18.26 28.55
N PRO A 152 -11.64 17.59 29.67
CA PRO A 152 -12.42 16.34 29.63
C PRO A 152 -13.94 16.51 29.87
N GLU A 153 -14.75 15.57 29.36
CA GLU A 153 -16.10 15.29 29.87
C GLU A 153 -16.44 13.79 29.78
N GLN A 154 -17.25 13.33 30.73
CA GLN A 154 -17.32 11.97 31.27
C GLN A 154 -18.78 11.48 31.34
N SER A 155 -19.08 10.29 30.79
CA SER A 155 -20.14 9.33 31.23
C SER A 155 -20.28 8.20 30.20
N ALA A 156 -19.97 6.93 30.52
CA ALA A 156 -20.85 5.81 30.95
C ALA A 156 -21.90 5.40 29.87
N LEU A 157 -22.19 4.14 29.51
CA LEU A 157 -22.21 2.83 30.19
C LEU A 157 -22.41 1.69 29.14
N LEU A 158 -22.04 0.45 29.54
CA LEU A 158 -22.31 -0.92 29.03
C LEU A 158 -23.47 -1.13 28.02
N THR A 159 -23.45 -2.14 27.12
CA THR A 159 -23.70 -3.57 27.42
C THR A 159 -23.36 -4.51 26.23
N LYS A 160 -22.90 -5.73 26.55
CA LYS A 160 -22.58 -6.86 25.65
C LYS A 160 -23.83 -7.63 25.20
N GLU A 161 -23.73 -8.33 24.06
CA GLU A 161 -24.13 -9.75 23.83
C GLU A 161 -23.91 -10.07 22.33
N SER A 162 -22.98 -10.93 21.89
CA SER A 162 -22.84 -12.40 21.92
C SER A 162 -23.69 -13.20 20.90
N GLN A 163 -22.98 -14.08 20.16
CA GLN A 163 -23.42 -15.24 19.34
C GLN A 163 -23.75 -14.91 17.85
N THR A 164 -23.27 -15.63 16.82
CA THR A 164 -23.26 -17.09 16.65
C THR A 164 -22.23 -17.59 15.61
N GLN A 165 -21.89 -18.87 15.77
CA GLN A 165 -20.99 -19.78 15.08
C GLN A 165 -21.29 -20.14 13.60
N ILE A 166 -20.19 -20.46 12.88
CA ILE A 166 -19.93 -21.63 12.01
C ILE A 166 -20.83 -21.85 10.77
N PHE A 167 -20.24 -21.87 9.56
CA PHE A 167 -20.06 -23.09 8.75
C PHE A 167 -19.18 -22.83 7.52
N ALA A 168 -18.15 -23.66 7.38
CA ALA A 168 -17.35 -23.78 6.17
C ALA A 168 -17.95 -24.82 5.22
N SER A 169 -17.64 -24.65 3.94
CA SER A 169 -17.64 -25.63 2.84
C SER A 169 -18.97 -25.94 2.10
N LYS A 170 -19.03 -25.51 0.83
CA LYS A 170 -19.31 -26.41 -0.32
C LYS A 170 -19.00 -25.75 -1.67
N PHE A 171 -18.14 -26.38 -2.46
CA PHE A 171 -18.00 -26.18 -3.91
C PHE A 171 -18.64 -27.38 -4.63
N HIS A 172 -19.59 -27.16 -5.54
CA HIS A 172 -19.57 -27.63 -6.95
C HIS A 172 -20.91 -27.37 -7.68
N GLN A 173 -20.82 -26.72 -8.85
CA GLN A 173 -21.61 -26.76 -10.11
C GLN A 173 -23.16 -26.77 -10.02
N VAL A 174 -23.89 -25.97 -10.81
CA VAL A 174 -24.18 -26.19 -12.25
C VAL A 174 -24.84 -24.93 -12.89
N SER A 175 -24.54 -24.75 -14.19
CA SER A 175 -25.23 -24.02 -15.29
C SER A 175 -25.62 -22.53 -15.20
N ASP A 176 -24.91 -21.75 -16.00
CA ASP A 176 -25.38 -20.73 -16.96
C ASP A 176 -26.88 -20.40 -16.95
N GLU A 177 -27.22 -19.31 -16.25
CA GLU A 177 -28.35 -18.44 -16.56
C GLU A 177 -27.80 -17.03 -16.72
N SER A 178 -28.01 -16.47 -17.91
CA SER A 178 -27.74 -15.08 -18.26
C SER A 178 -28.52 -14.15 -17.33
N LEU A 179 -27.82 -13.50 -16.39
CA LEU A 179 -28.34 -12.38 -15.62
C LEU A 179 -27.79 -11.10 -16.25
N ASP A 180 -28.70 -10.28 -16.75
CA ASP A 180 -28.46 -8.89 -17.14
C ASP A 180 -27.80 -8.17 -15.95
N LEU A 181 -26.48 -8.03 -15.99
CA LEU A 181 -25.76 -7.16 -15.09
C LEU A 181 -26.08 -5.74 -15.53
N GLU A 182 -27.04 -5.11 -14.84
CA GLU A 182 -27.09 -3.65 -14.81
C GLU A 182 -25.68 -3.16 -14.44
N GLU A 183 -25.15 -2.30 -15.30
CA GLU A 183 -23.83 -1.71 -15.18
C GLU A 183 -23.79 -0.90 -13.87
N HIS A 184 -23.32 -1.55 -12.79
CA HIS A 184 -23.13 -0.87 -11.52
C HIS A 184 -22.12 0.28 -11.75
N PRO A 185 -22.49 1.55 -11.50
CA PRO A 185 -21.60 2.67 -11.72
C PRO A 185 -20.43 2.54 -10.74
N GLY A 186 -19.29 2.08 -11.25
CA GLY A 186 -18.10 1.85 -10.45
C GLY A 186 -17.60 3.12 -9.77
N GLY A 187 -17.18 2.95 -8.51
CA GLY A 187 -16.16 3.70 -7.76
C GLY A 187 -16.21 5.24 -7.76
N GLU A 188 -16.02 5.87 -8.90
CA GLU A 188 -15.84 7.32 -9.03
C GLU A 188 -17.16 8.07 -8.89
N ALA A 189 -18.26 7.57 -9.48
CA ALA A 189 -19.58 8.24 -9.42
C ALA A 189 -20.19 8.24 -8.01
N VAL A 190 -20.03 7.15 -7.26
CA VAL A 190 -20.50 7.03 -5.87
C VAL A 190 -19.66 7.91 -4.94
N LEU A 191 -18.34 7.99 -5.16
CA LEU A 191 -17.47 8.90 -4.40
C LEU A 191 -17.79 10.37 -4.69
N ILE A 192 -18.05 10.73 -5.95
CA ILE A 192 -18.43 12.10 -6.34
C ILE A 192 -19.78 12.49 -5.73
N GLU A 193 -20.77 11.59 -5.70
CA GLU A 193 -22.08 11.89 -5.13
C GLU A 193 -22.03 11.98 -3.59
N ALA A 194 -21.22 11.14 -2.94
CA ALA A 194 -20.96 11.24 -1.50
C ALA A 194 -20.26 12.56 -1.14
N THR A 195 -19.26 12.98 -1.92
CA THR A 195 -18.58 14.27 -1.69
C THR A 195 -19.43 15.49 -2.07
N ARG A 196 -20.34 15.36 -3.04
CA ARG A 196 -21.31 16.42 -3.38
C ARG A 196 -22.28 16.67 -2.22
N LYS A 197 -22.78 15.60 -1.60
CA LYS A 197 -23.66 15.68 -0.42
C LYS A 197 -22.97 16.29 0.80
N GLU A 198 -21.71 15.93 1.04
CA GLU A 198 -20.92 16.53 2.14
C GLU A 198 -20.54 17.99 1.88
N ALA A 199 -20.43 18.41 0.62
CA ALA A 199 -20.09 19.79 0.25
C ALA A 199 -21.27 20.77 0.37
N GLU A 200 -22.52 20.29 0.36
CA GLU A 200 -23.71 21.13 0.47
C GLU A 200 -24.13 21.42 1.93
N GLU A 201 -23.63 20.67 2.92
CA GLU A 201 -24.10 20.76 4.32
C GLU A 201 -23.22 21.61 5.25
N PHE A 202 -22.22 22.33 4.74
CA PHE A 202 -21.29 23.11 5.57
C PHE A 202 -21.11 24.58 5.11
N GLU A 203 -22.20 25.34 5.12
CA GLU A 203 -22.16 26.81 5.19
C GLU A 203 -22.10 27.29 6.65
N ASP A 204 -21.05 26.97 7.41
CA ASP A 204 -20.52 27.91 8.42
C ASP A 204 -19.18 27.44 8.97
N ALA A 205 -18.09 28.00 8.45
CA ALA A 205 -16.86 28.29 9.17
C ALA A 205 -15.81 28.75 8.16
N THR A 206 -15.38 29.99 8.33
CA THR A 206 -14.26 30.68 7.68
C THR A 206 -13.13 29.77 7.18
N TYR A 207 -13.22 29.31 5.92
CA TYR A 207 -12.09 28.70 5.22
C TYR A 207 -11.00 29.74 4.95
N GLY A 208 -9.80 29.53 5.48
CA GLY A 208 -8.63 30.35 5.20
C GLY A 208 -8.38 30.48 3.69
N THR A 209 -7.89 31.63 3.26
CA THR A 209 -7.73 32.07 1.84
C THR A 209 -7.10 31.02 0.91
N ASN A 210 -6.25 30.12 1.44
CA ASN A 210 -5.64 29.03 0.68
C ASN A 210 -6.62 27.94 0.23
N ALA A 211 -7.63 27.62 1.04
CA ALA A 211 -8.62 26.60 0.71
C ALA A 211 -9.58 27.10 -0.38
N ARG A 212 -9.97 28.38 -0.33
CA ARG A 212 -10.76 29.01 -1.41
C ARG A 212 -10.03 28.97 -2.75
N ASN A 213 -8.73 29.29 -2.76
CA ASN A 213 -7.93 29.23 -3.98
C ASN A 213 -7.80 27.81 -4.55
N TYR A 214 -7.76 26.79 -3.70
CA TYR A 214 -7.70 25.40 -4.16
C TYR A 214 -9.03 24.97 -4.79
N ILE A 215 -10.15 25.32 -4.16
CA ILE A 215 -11.49 25.03 -4.66
C ILE A 215 -11.74 25.73 -5.99
N GLU A 216 -11.34 26.99 -6.14
CA GLU A 216 -11.52 27.73 -7.40
C GLU A 216 -10.65 27.17 -8.53
N ARG A 217 -9.41 26.76 -8.25
CA ARG A 217 -8.57 26.06 -9.25
C ARG A 217 -9.14 24.72 -9.67
N PHE A 218 -9.71 23.99 -8.72
CA PHE A 218 -10.35 22.71 -8.98
C PHE A 218 -11.62 22.89 -9.85
N LYS A 219 -12.48 23.85 -9.52
CA LYS A 219 -13.67 24.20 -10.32
C LYS A 219 -13.29 24.61 -11.76
N ALA A 220 -12.25 25.43 -11.92
CA ALA A 220 -11.76 25.83 -13.24
C ALA A 220 -11.25 24.65 -14.07
N LEU A 221 -10.54 23.70 -13.45
CA LEU A 221 -10.06 22.49 -14.10
C LEU A 221 -11.21 21.60 -14.59
N MET A 222 -12.26 21.46 -13.78
CA MET A 222 -13.44 20.67 -14.12
C MET A 222 -14.28 21.31 -15.23
N SER A 223 -14.43 22.63 -15.20
CA SER A 223 -15.10 23.39 -16.25
C SER A 223 -14.32 23.32 -17.58
N SER A 224 -12.98 23.38 -17.52
CA SER A 224 -12.12 23.23 -18.69
C SER A 224 -12.15 21.81 -19.30
N LYS A 225 -12.37 20.76 -18.49
CA LYS A 225 -12.48 19.39 -19.01
C LYS A 225 -13.84 19.11 -19.64
N SER A 226 -14.90 19.76 -19.17
CA SER A 226 -16.24 19.66 -19.76
C SER A 226 -16.32 20.30 -21.15
N SER A 227 -15.55 21.37 -21.43
CA SER A 227 -15.54 22.03 -22.74
C SER A 227 -14.74 21.30 -23.84
N LEU A 228 -13.91 20.33 -23.47
CA LEU A 228 -13.04 19.58 -24.38
C LEU A 228 -13.62 18.24 -24.86
N GLY A 229 -14.88 17.93 -24.52
CA GLY A 229 -15.60 16.78 -25.09
C GLY A 229 -14.94 15.42 -24.84
N LEU A 230 -14.17 15.28 -23.76
CA LEU A 230 -13.46 14.06 -23.39
C LEU A 230 -14.19 13.29 -22.28
N PHE A 231 -15.47 13.03 -22.50
CA PHE A 231 -16.20 11.90 -21.91
C PHE A 231 -17.43 11.67 -22.78
N ARG A 232 -17.38 10.63 -23.62
CA ARG A 232 -18.54 9.93 -24.14
C ARG A 232 -18.32 8.45 -23.92
#